data_AF-A0A533TYP7-F1
#
_entry.id   AF-A0A533TYP7-F1
#
_cell.length_a   1.000
_cell.length_b   1.000
_cell.length_c   1.000
_cell.angle_alpha   90.00
_cell.angle_beta   90.00
_cell.angle_gamma   90.00
#
_symmetry.space_group_name_H-M   'P 1'
#
loop_
_entity.id
_entity.type
_entity.pdbx_description
1 polymer ?
#
loop_
_entity_poly.entity_id
_entity_poly.type
_entity_poly.pdbx_seq_one_letter_code
_entity_poly.pdbx_strand_id
1 'polypeptide(L)'
;MHKNHEDNVEAVKKMSLQFLAEAIGQCPAGLEHSTNRDIVFAVIGFQYGAVQSAAYVAGLGEDVSTGIAEEVLCRINGMKRETVIKFLDMMPVLVRKGYPPIGIGGRAIIGFYNSATDEERLTAAASLREILRQIDEE
;
A
#
# COMPACT_ATOMS: atom_id res chain seq x y z
N MET A 1 0.05 -8.97 -27.73
CA MET A 1 0.13 -7.85 -26.77
C MET A 1 -0.61 -8.10 -25.46
N HIS A 2 -1.63 -8.98 -25.37
CA HIS A 2 -2.32 -9.24 -24.10
C HIS A 2 -1.52 -10.02 -23.04
N LYS A 3 -0.63 -10.94 -23.44
CA LYS A 3 0.21 -11.71 -22.51
C LYS A 3 1.05 -10.81 -21.57
N ASN A 4 1.74 -9.82 -22.13
CA ASN A 4 2.53 -8.88 -21.33
C ASN A 4 1.69 -8.04 -20.35
N HIS A 5 0.40 -7.82 -20.64
CA HIS A 5 -0.44 -6.98 -19.78
C HIS A 5 -0.93 -7.77 -18.56
N GLU A 6 -1.39 -9.01 -18.74
CA GLU A 6 -1.78 -9.90 -17.64
C GLU A 6 -0.57 -10.26 -16.77
N ASP A 7 0.58 -10.52 -17.38
CA ASP A 7 1.83 -10.80 -16.66
C ASP A 7 2.25 -9.59 -15.80
N ASN A 8 2.09 -8.36 -16.30
CA ASN A 8 2.38 -7.14 -15.54
C ASN A 8 1.41 -6.96 -14.37
N VAL A 9 0.12 -7.22 -14.57
CA VAL A 9 -0.89 -7.13 -13.50
C VAL A 9 -0.55 -8.09 -12.36
N GLU A 10 -0.24 -9.35 -12.68
CA GLU A 10 0.10 -10.36 -11.68
C GLU A 10 1.44 -10.05 -10.98
N ALA A 11 2.42 -9.55 -11.73
CA ALA A 11 3.69 -9.09 -11.16
C ALA A 11 3.47 -7.97 -10.14
N VAL A 12 2.66 -6.94 -10.48
CA VAL A 12 2.36 -5.82 -9.57
C VAL A 12 1.61 -6.29 -8.32
N LYS A 13 0.65 -7.21 -8.45
CA LYS A 13 -0.04 -7.82 -7.30
C LYS A 13 0.94 -8.51 -6.37
N LYS A 14 1.77 -9.41 -6.92
CA LYS A 14 2.76 -10.17 -6.15
C LYS A 14 3.75 -9.25 -5.45
N MET A 15 4.24 -8.24 -6.16
CA MET A 15 5.16 -7.25 -5.61
C MET A 15 4.52 -6.47 -4.45
N SER A 16 3.31 -5.96 -4.67
CA SER A 16 2.59 -5.21 -3.65
C SER A 16 2.32 -6.06 -2.42
N LEU A 17 1.87 -7.30 -2.59
CA LEU A 17 1.62 -8.21 -1.47
C LEU A 17 2.89 -8.55 -0.68
N GLN A 18 4.01 -8.81 -1.36
CA GLN A 18 5.27 -9.10 -0.69
C GLN A 18 5.75 -7.90 0.13
N PHE A 19 5.76 -6.71 -0.46
CA PHE A 19 6.15 -5.48 0.23
C PHE A 19 5.24 -5.19 1.42
N LEU A 20 3.92 -5.27 1.23
CA LEU A 20 2.96 -4.94 2.30
C LEU A 20 2.96 -5.97 3.43
N ALA A 21 3.21 -7.24 3.14
CA ALA A 21 3.40 -8.26 4.17
C ALA A 21 4.60 -7.93 5.06
N GLU A 22 5.72 -7.50 4.46
CA GLU A 22 6.88 -7.05 5.22
C GLU A 22 6.56 -5.79 6.04
N ALA A 23 5.93 -4.78 5.42
CA ALA A 23 5.57 -3.54 6.11
C ALA A 23 4.64 -3.76 7.32
N ILE A 24 3.67 -4.67 7.19
CA ILE A 24 2.79 -5.06 8.30
C ILE A 24 3.56 -5.83 9.38
N GLY A 25 4.50 -6.70 8.99
CA GLY A 25 5.36 -7.41 9.94
C GLY A 25 6.23 -6.49 10.81
N GLN A 26 6.47 -5.25 10.36
CA GLN A 26 7.18 -4.23 11.13
C GLN A 26 6.26 -3.40 12.06
N CYS A 27 4.93 -3.53 11.94
CA CYS A 27 3.99 -2.72 12.73
C CYS A 27 3.84 -3.21 14.18
N PRO A 28 3.40 -2.34 15.11
CA PRO A 28 3.09 -2.75 16.48
C PRO A 28 2.01 -3.85 16.52
N ALA A 29 2.11 -4.74 17.49
CA ALA A 29 1.10 -5.78 17.71
C ALA A 29 -0.26 -5.17 18.10
N GLY A 30 -1.36 -5.78 17.64
CA GLY A 30 -2.72 -5.33 17.96
C GLY A 30 -3.28 -4.28 16.99
N LEU A 31 -2.52 -3.87 15.97
CA LEU A 31 -2.99 -2.98 14.90
C LEU A 31 -4.25 -3.54 14.22
N GLU A 32 -4.32 -4.85 14.06
CA GLU A 32 -5.45 -5.60 13.49
C GLU A 32 -6.76 -5.44 14.27
N HIS A 33 -6.69 -4.98 15.52
CA HIS A 33 -7.83 -4.70 16.38
C HIS A 33 -8.12 -3.20 16.52
N SER A 34 -7.29 -2.34 15.95
CA SER A 34 -7.47 -0.89 16.04
C SER A 34 -8.72 -0.46 15.27
N THR A 35 -9.54 0.35 15.94
CA THR A 35 -10.70 1.03 15.34
C THR A 35 -10.46 2.54 15.21
N ASN A 36 -9.27 3.01 15.56
CA ASN A 36 -8.89 4.41 15.39
C ASN A 36 -8.90 4.73 13.88
N ARG A 37 -9.72 5.71 13.51
CA ARG A 37 -9.94 6.08 12.10
C ARG A 37 -8.65 6.58 11.45
N ASP A 38 -7.84 7.33 12.17
CA ASP A 38 -6.60 7.90 11.64
C ASP A 38 -5.58 6.80 11.32
N ILE A 39 -5.49 5.79 12.20
CA ILE A 39 -4.71 4.57 11.95
C ILE A 39 -5.23 3.84 10.70
N VAL A 40 -6.54 3.59 10.62
CA VAL A 40 -7.14 2.89 9.47
C VAL A 40 -6.87 3.64 8.16
N PHE A 41 -7.07 4.96 8.14
CA PHE A 41 -6.81 5.77 6.96
C PHE A 41 -5.32 5.83 6.60
N ALA A 42 -4.43 5.88 7.59
CA ALA A 42 -2.99 5.87 7.37
C ALA A 42 -2.53 4.55 6.73
N VAL A 43 -2.99 3.41 7.27
CA VAL A 43 -2.68 2.07 6.73
C VAL A 43 -3.19 1.94 5.31
N ILE A 44 -4.48 2.23 5.08
CA ILE A 44 -5.08 2.06 3.75
C ILE A 44 -4.46 3.04 2.75
N GLY A 45 -4.20 4.29 3.15
CA GLY A 45 -3.54 5.29 2.30
C GLY A 45 -2.14 4.85 1.89
N PHE A 46 -1.35 4.35 2.84
CA PHE A 46 -0.02 3.80 2.57
C PHE A 46 -0.08 2.63 1.57
N GLN A 47 -0.96 1.66 1.81
CA GLN A 47 -1.11 0.49 0.95
C GLN A 47 -1.56 0.88 -0.46
N TYR A 48 -2.53 1.79 -0.57
CA TYR A 48 -2.99 2.32 -1.85
C TYR A 48 -1.85 2.99 -2.62
N GLY A 49 -1.09 3.87 -1.97
CA GLY A 49 0.04 4.56 -2.59
C GLY A 49 1.14 3.62 -3.09
N ALA A 50 1.41 2.55 -2.34
CA ALA A 50 2.33 1.50 -2.76
C ALA A 50 1.85 0.80 -4.04
N VAL A 51 0.59 0.35 -4.08
CA VAL A 51 0.02 -0.32 -5.25
C VAL A 51 0.02 0.60 -6.47
N GLN A 52 -0.41 1.86 -6.31
CA GLN A 52 -0.45 2.84 -7.40
C GLN A 52 0.94 3.08 -7.99
N SER A 53 1.97 3.19 -7.15
CA SER A 53 3.34 3.42 -7.60
C SER A 53 3.91 2.20 -8.32
N ALA A 54 3.65 0.98 -7.83
CA ALA A 54 4.06 -0.24 -8.52
C ALA A 54 3.36 -0.40 -9.88
N ALA A 55 2.06 -0.11 -9.95
CA ALA A 55 1.29 -0.14 -11.19
C ALA A 55 1.80 0.90 -12.20
N TYR A 56 2.10 2.12 -11.74
CA TYR A 56 2.67 3.18 -12.57
C TYR A 56 4.03 2.77 -13.16
N VAL A 57 4.93 2.21 -12.36
CA VAL A 57 6.24 1.72 -12.82
C VAL A 57 6.09 0.59 -13.86
N ALA A 58 5.06 -0.25 -13.72
CA ALA A 58 4.74 -1.30 -14.68
C ALA A 58 3.98 -0.81 -15.94
N GLY A 59 3.72 0.50 -16.06
CA GLY A 59 3.00 1.09 -17.20
C GLY A 59 1.52 0.70 -17.27
N LEU A 60 0.91 0.40 -16.12
CA LEU A 60 -0.52 0.07 -16.02
C LEU A 60 -1.36 1.35 -15.84
N GLY A 61 -2.54 1.36 -16.46
CA GLY A 61 -3.48 2.48 -16.35
C GLY A 61 -4.16 2.55 -14.98
N GLU A 62 -4.78 3.70 -14.69
CA GLU A 62 -5.43 4.00 -13.42
C GLU A 62 -6.58 3.02 -13.08
N ASP A 63 -7.40 2.64 -14.05
CA ASP A 63 -8.50 1.68 -13.87
C ASP A 63 -7.97 0.30 -13.42
N VAL A 64 -6.89 -0.17 -14.08
CA VAL A 64 -6.24 -1.44 -13.76
C VAL A 64 -5.59 -1.36 -12.38
N SER A 65 -4.91 -0.26 -12.09
CA SER A 65 -4.29 -0.01 -10.78
C SER A 65 -5.32 -0.02 -9.65
N THR A 66 -6.49 0.57 -9.87
CA THR A 66 -7.60 0.57 -8.91
C THR A 66 -8.11 -0.84 -8.64
N GLY A 67 -8.27 -1.65 -9.69
CA GLY A 67 -8.63 -3.07 -9.55
C GLY A 67 -7.58 -3.88 -8.77
N ILE A 68 -6.29 -3.61 -9.00
CA ILE A 68 -5.20 -4.24 -8.24
C ILE A 68 -5.24 -3.81 -6.78
N ALA A 69 -5.44 -2.51 -6.51
CA ALA A 69 -5.51 -1.98 -5.15
C ALA A 69 -6.66 -2.64 -4.38
N GLU A 70 -7.82 -2.80 -5.00
CA GLU A 70 -8.95 -3.50 -4.39
C GLU A 70 -8.58 -4.92 -3.95
N GLU A 71 -8.00 -5.72 -4.86
CA GLU A 71 -7.65 -7.11 -4.59
C GLU A 71 -6.55 -7.23 -3.52
N VAL A 72 -5.50 -6.42 -3.63
CA VAL A 72 -4.37 -6.41 -2.69
C VAL A 72 -4.84 -6.00 -1.30
N LEU A 73 -5.65 -4.93 -1.17
CA LEU A 73 -6.15 -4.44 0.11
C LEU A 73 -7.13 -5.44 0.76
N CYS A 74 -7.98 -6.10 -0.03
CA CYS A 74 -8.85 -7.17 0.49
C CYS A 74 -8.00 -8.29 1.10
N ARG A 75 -6.99 -8.76 0.36
CA ARG A 75 -6.16 -9.89 0.75
C ARG A 75 -5.27 -9.58 1.95
N ILE A 76 -4.60 -8.42 1.94
CA ILE A 76 -3.62 -8.10 2.97
C ILE A 76 -4.27 -7.74 4.32
N ASN A 77 -5.46 -7.12 4.29
CA ASN A 77 -6.16 -6.70 5.50
C ASN A 77 -7.26 -7.68 5.95
N GLY A 78 -7.54 -8.73 5.18
CA GLY A 78 -8.68 -9.62 5.44
C GLY A 78 -10.04 -8.91 5.37
N MET A 79 -10.13 -7.80 4.62
CA MET A 79 -11.34 -6.98 4.52
C MET A 79 -12.27 -7.48 3.41
N LYS A 80 -13.57 -7.31 3.63
CA LYS A 80 -14.58 -7.53 2.58
C LYS A 80 -14.44 -6.49 1.48
N ARG A 81 -14.70 -6.92 0.24
CA ARG A 81 -14.62 -6.07 -0.97
C ARG A 81 -15.42 -4.79 -0.84
N GLU A 82 -16.66 -4.87 -0.33
CA GLU A 82 -17.54 -3.71 -0.19
C GLU A 82 -17.00 -2.66 0.79
N THR A 83 -16.20 -3.09 1.78
CA THR A 83 -15.53 -2.19 2.71
C THR A 83 -14.34 -1.52 2.06
N VAL A 84 -13.52 -2.29 1.32
CA VAL A 84 -12.35 -1.76 0.61
C VAL A 84 -12.76 -0.74 -0.44
N ILE A 85 -13.81 -1.00 -1.22
CA ILE A 85 -14.32 -0.07 -2.23
C ILE A 85 -14.64 1.30 -1.60
N LYS A 86 -15.31 1.33 -0.44
CA LYS A 86 -15.63 2.60 0.25
C LYS A 86 -14.39 3.41 0.60
N PHE A 87 -13.30 2.75 1.00
CA PHE A 87 -12.04 3.44 1.23
C PHE A 87 -11.40 3.91 -0.07
N LEU A 88 -11.38 3.05 -1.10
CA LEU A 88 -10.82 3.39 -2.42
C LEU A 88 -11.53 4.57 -3.07
N ASP A 89 -12.85 4.69 -2.93
CA ASP A 89 -13.63 5.84 -3.41
C ASP A 89 -13.14 7.17 -2.81
N MET A 90 -12.55 7.13 -1.60
CA MET A 90 -12.00 8.32 -0.94
C MET A 90 -10.55 8.60 -1.36
N MET A 91 -9.79 7.61 -1.85
CA MET A 91 -8.36 7.76 -2.13
C MET A 91 -8.05 8.84 -3.17
N PRO A 92 -8.77 8.99 -4.30
CA PRO A 92 -8.50 10.07 -5.24
C PRO A 92 -8.64 11.47 -4.63
N VAL A 93 -9.57 11.65 -3.69
CA VAL A 93 -9.73 12.91 -2.95
C VAL A 93 -8.53 13.14 -2.04
N LEU A 94 -8.08 12.11 -1.33
CA LEU A 94 -6.94 12.18 -0.43
C LEU A 94 -5.63 12.44 -1.19
N VAL A 95 -5.46 11.86 -2.37
CA VAL A 95 -4.35 12.15 -3.30
C VAL A 95 -4.32 13.64 -3.64
N ARG A 96 -5.45 14.21 -4.07
CA ARG A 96 -5.54 15.64 -4.42
C ARG A 96 -5.27 16.57 -3.23
N LYS A 97 -5.55 16.10 -2.01
CA LYS A 97 -5.25 16.83 -0.77
C LYS A 97 -3.82 16.63 -0.28
N GLY A 98 -3.00 15.86 -0.99
CA GLY A 98 -1.62 15.58 -0.59
C GLY A 98 -1.52 14.74 0.68
N TYR A 99 -2.47 13.83 0.92
CA TYR A 99 -2.49 13.01 2.13
C TYR A 99 -1.17 12.21 2.26
N PRO A 100 -0.33 12.51 3.28
CA PRO A 100 1.06 12.05 3.29
C PRO A 100 1.26 10.53 3.22
N PRO A 101 0.46 9.68 3.91
CA PRO A 101 0.66 8.23 3.87
C PRO A 101 0.68 7.65 2.47
N ILE A 102 -0.11 8.19 1.53
CA ILE A 102 -0.14 7.74 0.14
C ILE A 102 1.23 7.95 -0.54
N GLY A 103 1.77 9.16 -0.43
CA GLY A 103 3.09 9.45 -1.01
C GLY A 103 4.21 8.67 -0.33
N ILE A 104 4.11 8.43 0.98
CA ILE A 104 5.09 7.63 1.73
C ILE A 104 5.06 6.17 1.26
N GLY A 105 3.87 5.55 1.18
CA GLY A 105 3.73 4.18 0.70
C GLY A 105 4.26 3.98 -0.72
N GLY A 106 4.01 4.95 -1.60
CA GLY A 106 4.55 4.94 -2.96
C GLY A 106 6.08 4.99 -3.03
N ARG A 107 6.72 5.84 -2.22
CA ARG A 107 8.19 5.87 -2.12
C ARG A 107 8.76 4.63 -1.46
N ALA A 108 8.08 4.10 -0.45
CA ALA A 108 8.53 2.95 0.31
C ALA A 108 8.60 1.68 -0.56
N ILE A 109 7.59 1.39 -1.39
CA ILE A 109 7.66 0.22 -2.28
C ILE A 109 8.75 0.36 -3.35
N ILE A 110 8.97 1.57 -3.88
CA ILE A 110 10.05 1.82 -4.84
C ILE A 110 11.41 1.61 -4.16
N GLY A 111 11.59 2.14 -2.95
CA GLY A 111 12.79 1.94 -2.15
C GLY A 111 13.04 0.47 -1.85
N PHE A 112 12.01 -0.27 -1.45
CA PHE A 112 12.08 -1.70 -1.14
C PHE A 112 12.61 -2.52 -2.32
N TYR A 113 12.10 -2.28 -3.53
CA TYR A 113 12.50 -3.04 -4.72
C TYR A 113 13.82 -2.60 -5.35
N ASN A 114 14.28 -1.38 -5.06
CA ASN A 114 15.56 -0.85 -5.53
C ASN A 114 16.68 -0.97 -4.49
N SER A 115 16.41 -1.54 -3.31
CA SER A 115 17.39 -1.71 -2.23
C SER A 115 18.50 -2.67 -2.66
N ALA A 116 19.76 -2.30 -2.39
CA ALA A 116 20.93 -3.13 -2.65
C ALA A 116 21.23 -4.11 -1.50
N THR A 117 20.68 -3.85 -0.31
CA THR A 117 20.87 -4.66 0.90
C THR A 117 19.56 -4.99 1.59
N ASP A 118 19.56 -6.06 2.39
CA ASP A 118 18.40 -6.41 3.23
C ASP A 118 18.08 -5.32 4.28
N GLU A 119 19.09 -4.60 4.77
CA GLU A 119 18.90 -3.50 5.74
C GLU A 119 18.15 -2.31 5.14
N GLU A 120 18.52 -1.91 3.92
CA GLU A 120 17.80 -0.87 3.16
C GLU A 120 16.35 -1.30 2.90
N ARG A 121 16.17 -2.58 2.54
CA ARG A 121 14.85 -3.16 2.26
C ARG A 121 13.96 -3.13 3.50
N LEU A 122 14.48 -3.55 4.66
CA LEU A 122 13.76 -3.51 5.94
C LEU A 122 13.43 -2.07 6.36
N THR A 123 14.37 -1.15 6.15
CA THR A 123 14.16 0.29 6.41
C THR A 123 13.01 0.84 5.58
N ALA A 124 12.94 0.50 4.29
CA ALA A 124 11.84 0.91 3.42
C ALA A 124 10.49 0.36 3.93
N ALA A 125 10.45 -0.93 4.30
CA ALA A 125 9.24 -1.56 4.84
C ALA A 125 8.79 -0.98 6.19
N ALA A 126 9.72 -0.52 7.03
CA ALA A 126 9.42 0.09 8.33
C ALA A 126 8.73 1.46 8.25
N SER A 127 8.60 2.06 7.05
CA SER A 127 7.97 3.38 6.88
C SER A 127 6.54 3.45 7.43
N LEU A 128 5.76 2.36 7.33
CA LEU A 128 4.41 2.32 7.88
C LEU A 128 4.42 2.39 9.42
N ARG A 129 5.34 1.66 10.06
CA ARG A 129 5.51 1.69 11.51
C ARG A 129 5.78 3.11 12.01
N GLU A 130 6.62 3.87 11.31
CA GLU A 130 6.92 5.26 11.70
C GLU A 130 5.71 6.19 11.56
N ILE A 131 4.87 6.00 10.53
CA ILE A 131 3.61 6.74 10.42
C ILE A 131 2.71 6.43 11.63
N LEU A 132 2.56 5.15 11.98
CA LEU A 132 1.70 4.73 13.08
C LEU A 132 2.20 5.24 14.43
N ARG A 133 3.52 5.20 14.66
CA ARG A 133 4.14 5.75 15.86
C ARG A 133 3.83 7.24 16.03
N GLN A 134 3.84 8.01 14.94
CA GLN A 134 3.51 9.44 14.99
C GLN A 134 2.04 9.70 15.35
N ILE A 135 1.12 8.81 14.94
CA ILE A 135 -0.30 8.92 15.27
C ILE A 135 -0.58 8.52 16.71
N ASP A 136 0.12 7.50 17.24
CA ASP A 136 -0.03 7.05 18.63
C ASP A 136 0.59 8.02 19.67
N GLU A 137 1.49 8.91 19.23
CA GLU A 137 2.14 9.93 20.07
C GLU A 137 1.37 11.27 20.12
N GLU A 138 0.29 11.42 19.35
CA GLU A 138 -0.63 12.59 19.36
C GLU A 138 -1.77 12.43 20.39
#